data_AF-S8ABC4-F1
#
_entry.id   AF-S8ABC4-F1
#
_cell.length_a   1.000
_cell.length_b   1.000
_cell.length_c   1.000
_cell.angle_alpha   90.00
_cell.angle_beta   90.00
_cell.angle_gamma   90.00
#
_symmetry.space_group_name_H-M   'P 1'
#
loop_
_entity.id
_entity.type
_entity.pdbx_description
1 polymer ?
#
loop_
_entity_poly.entity_id
_entity_poly.type
_entity_poly.pdbx_seq_one_letter_code
_entity_poly.pdbx_strand_id
1 'polypeptide(L)'
;MVGLHMDDDIVDGTLESPIYADDKVDPTWMLQEVNNGKYLIKPKATTNILAGTHSRDLFAFRQEKCTAPPGEGPCFWTITETANKGIFEITREDSLDGWTVRNEKINVTPLNYSDKNKFVITPDVGVFENKEDEELESPESPLYDTNYDITNY
;
A
#
# COMPACT_ATOMS: atom_id res chain seq x y z
N MET A 1 -6.28 8.62 -18.70
CA MET A 1 -6.27 8.18 -17.30
C MET A 1 -4.93 8.66 -16.74
N VAL A 2 -4.95 9.37 -15.62
CA VAL A 2 -3.73 9.85 -14.94
C VAL A 2 -3.52 9.00 -13.68
N GLY A 3 -2.26 8.77 -13.31
CA GLY A 3 -1.88 8.03 -12.12
C GLY A 3 -1.73 8.92 -10.90
N LEU A 4 -1.31 8.35 -9.79
CA LEU A 4 -0.83 9.10 -8.63
C LEU A 4 0.69 9.13 -8.67
N HIS A 5 1.27 10.32 -8.53
CA HIS A 5 2.71 10.59 -8.50
C HIS A 5 3.09 11.19 -7.14
N MET A 6 4.16 10.66 -6.56
CA MET A 6 4.86 11.19 -5.40
C MET A 6 6.03 12.03 -5.90
N ASP A 7 6.05 13.30 -5.54
CA ASP A 7 7.17 14.18 -5.85
C ASP A 7 8.39 13.76 -5.01
N ASP A 8 9.31 13.01 -5.63
CA ASP A 8 10.52 12.47 -5.02
C ASP A 8 11.75 13.37 -5.21
N ASP A 9 11.61 14.47 -5.95
CA ASP A 9 12.62 15.52 -6.16
C ASP A 9 12.88 16.38 -4.89
N ILE A 10 12.41 15.95 -3.73
CA ILE A 10 12.63 16.63 -2.44
C ILE A 10 14.04 16.35 -1.93
N VAL A 11 14.95 17.27 -2.24
CA VAL A 11 16.38 17.24 -1.87
C VAL A 11 16.64 17.60 -0.40
N ASP A 12 15.65 18.12 0.35
CA ASP A 12 15.93 18.84 1.62
C ASP A 12 15.99 17.98 2.90
N GLY A 13 15.73 16.67 2.80
CA GLY A 13 15.60 15.82 4.00
C GLY A 13 14.20 15.83 4.61
N THR A 14 13.22 16.43 3.94
CA THR A 14 11.80 16.35 4.31
C THR A 14 11.33 14.90 4.32
N LEU A 15 10.58 14.54 5.37
CA LEU A 15 10.06 13.19 5.59
C LEU A 15 8.71 12.96 4.89
N GLU A 16 8.20 13.95 4.16
CA GLU A 16 6.90 13.93 3.49
C GLU A 16 7.03 14.38 2.02
N SER A 17 6.34 13.68 1.11
CA SER A 17 6.26 14.01 -0.31
C SER A 17 4.80 14.23 -0.73
N PRO A 18 4.44 15.38 -1.34
CA PRO A 18 3.08 15.63 -1.78
C PRO A 18 2.67 14.69 -2.93
N ILE A 19 1.37 14.39 -3.00
CA ILE A 19 0.79 13.52 -4.02
C ILE A 19 0.06 14.33 -5.10
N TYR A 20 0.37 14.02 -6.35
CA TYR A 20 -0.21 14.62 -7.54
C TYR A 20 -0.95 13.60 -8.40
N ALA A 21 -1.97 14.05 -9.12
CA ALA A 21 -2.59 13.35 -10.24
C ALA A 21 -1.88 13.77 -11.53
N ASP A 22 -0.94 12.94 -11.99
CA ASP A 22 -0.05 13.23 -13.12
C ASP A 22 -0.08 12.09 -14.15
N ASP A 23 0.24 12.38 -15.41
CA ASP A 23 0.40 11.39 -16.48
C ASP A 23 1.76 10.68 -16.43
N LYS A 24 2.71 11.21 -15.65
CA LYS A 24 3.94 10.52 -15.29
C LYS A 24 3.62 9.34 -14.38
N VAL A 25 4.10 8.17 -14.80
CA VAL A 25 3.87 6.92 -14.08
C VAL A 25 4.81 6.87 -12.88
N ASP A 26 4.23 6.78 -11.71
CA ASP A 26 4.91 6.53 -10.45
C ASP A 26 4.43 5.20 -9.83
N PRO A 27 4.95 4.73 -8.68
CA PRO A 27 4.92 3.32 -8.32
C PRO A 27 3.50 2.75 -8.18
N THR A 28 3.36 1.45 -8.48
CA THR A 28 2.17 0.68 -8.13
C THR A 28 1.85 0.87 -6.64
N TRP A 29 0.58 1.13 -6.32
CA TRP A 29 0.12 1.34 -4.95
C TRP A 29 -0.35 0.04 -4.32
N MET A 30 0.02 -0.19 -3.07
CA MET A 30 -0.43 -1.31 -2.26
C MET A 30 -1.55 -0.86 -1.32
N LEU A 31 -2.67 -1.57 -1.35
CA LEU A 31 -3.78 -1.45 -0.40
C LEU A 31 -3.63 -2.55 0.66
N GLN A 32 -3.19 -2.19 1.86
CA GLN A 32 -3.02 -3.12 2.97
C GLN A 32 -4.20 -2.98 3.94
N GLU A 33 -5.09 -3.98 3.98
CA GLU A 33 -6.16 -4.01 4.98
C GLU A 33 -5.56 -4.23 6.38
N VAL A 34 -5.99 -3.41 7.33
CA VAL A 34 -5.53 -3.50 8.73
C VAL A 34 -6.63 -4.05 9.64
N ASN A 35 -7.88 -3.61 9.46
CA ASN A 35 -9.04 -4.13 10.19
C ASN A 35 -10.36 -3.62 9.57
N ASN A 36 -11.37 -4.49 9.41
CA ASN A 36 -12.76 -4.13 9.08
C ASN A 36 -12.91 -3.14 7.91
N GLY A 37 -12.25 -3.38 6.77
CA GLY A 37 -12.34 -2.51 5.60
C GLY A 37 -11.59 -1.18 5.72
N LYS A 38 -10.67 -1.05 6.70
CA LYS A 38 -9.73 0.06 6.82
C LYS A 38 -8.40 -0.30 6.19
N TYR A 39 -7.87 0.59 5.37
CA TYR A 39 -6.68 0.37 4.58
C TYR A 39 -5.57 1.36 4.92
N LEU A 40 -4.33 0.86 4.95
CA LEU A 40 -3.14 1.66 4.72
C LEU A 40 -2.85 1.63 3.22
N ILE A 41 -2.51 2.80 2.66
CA ILE A 41 -2.12 2.92 1.25
C ILE A 41 -0.64 3.31 1.21
N LYS A 42 0.16 2.52 0.49
CA LYS A 42 1.62 2.65 0.44
C LYS A 42 2.14 2.49 -0.99
N PRO A 43 3.20 3.18 -1.41
CA PRO A 43 3.89 2.85 -2.65
C PRO A 43 4.54 1.46 -2.53
N LYS A 44 4.39 0.58 -3.52
CA LYS A 44 4.92 -0.80 -3.50
C LYS A 44 6.44 -0.87 -3.30
N ALA A 45 7.17 0.12 -3.82
CA ALA A 45 8.63 0.16 -3.78
C ALA A 45 9.21 0.77 -2.49
N THR A 46 8.38 1.31 -1.59
CA THR A 46 8.86 2.05 -0.41
C THR A 46 8.06 1.65 0.83
N THR A 47 8.56 2.02 2.01
CA THR A 47 7.80 1.88 3.26
C THR A 47 6.87 3.06 3.53
N ASN A 48 6.78 4.04 2.60
CA ASN A 48 6.03 5.27 2.82
C ASN A 48 4.53 5.02 3.01
N ILE A 49 3.87 5.86 3.79
CA ILE A 49 2.43 5.77 4.08
C ILE A 49 1.74 7.04 3.62
N LEU A 50 0.62 6.90 2.91
CA LEU A 50 -0.23 8.03 2.56
C LEU A 50 -1.04 8.50 3.76
N ALA A 51 -0.89 9.77 4.13
CA ALA A 51 -1.67 10.42 5.18
C ALA A 51 -2.10 11.83 4.73
N GLY A 52 -3.25 12.29 5.23
CA GLY A 52 -3.69 13.66 4.99
C GLY A 52 -3.13 14.60 6.07
N THR A 53 -2.56 15.74 5.70
CA THR A 53 -2.00 16.70 6.68
C THR A 53 -3.05 17.70 7.20
N HIS A 54 -2.63 18.56 8.13
CA HIS A 54 -3.40 19.74 8.54
C HIS A 54 -3.62 20.76 7.42
N SER A 55 -2.74 20.80 6.39
CA SER A 55 -2.94 21.66 5.21
C SER A 55 -4.03 21.16 4.28
N ARG A 56 -4.66 20.01 4.59
CA ARG A 56 -5.64 19.31 3.74
C ARG A 56 -5.05 18.80 2.43
N ASP A 57 -3.75 18.63 2.35
CA ASP A 57 -3.09 17.96 1.23
C ASP A 57 -2.81 16.50 1.62
N LEU A 58 -2.71 15.63 0.61
CA LEU A 58 -2.27 14.25 0.77
C LEU A 58 -0.76 14.16 0.56
N PHE A 59 -0.08 13.50 1.49
CA PHE A 59 1.36 13.30 1.47
C PHE A 59 1.72 11.82 1.69
N ALA A 60 2.85 11.40 1.13
CA ALA A 60 3.54 10.16 1.47
C ALA A 60 4.61 10.42 2.53
N PHE A 61 4.45 9.81 3.70
CA PHE A 61 5.37 9.95 4.83
C PHE A 61 6.36 8.80 4.88
N ARG A 62 7.65 9.09 5.07
CA ARG A 62 8.73 8.11 5.25
C ARG A 62 8.70 7.47 6.64
N GLN A 63 7.68 6.65 6.89
CA GLN A 63 7.49 5.96 8.18
C GLN A 63 6.86 4.59 8.00
N GLU A 64 7.28 3.62 8.82
CA GLU A 64 6.75 2.25 8.78
C GLU A 64 5.42 2.10 9.51
N LYS A 65 5.10 3.03 10.42
CA LYS A 65 3.91 2.98 11.27
C LYS A 65 3.02 4.19 10.99
N CYS A 66 1.71 3.95 11.05
CA CYS A 66 0.70 5.00 11.05
C CYS A 66 0.67 5.70 12.41
N THR A 67 1.77 6.39 12.71
CA THR A 67 1.92 7.28 13.86
C THR A 67 1.93 8.67 13.28
N ALA A 68 0.76 9.26 13.08
CA ALA A 68 0.72 10.67 12.73
C ALA A 68 1.54 11.45 13.77
N PRO A 69 2.56 12.24 13.37
CA PRO A 69 3.14 13.25 14.22
C PRO A 69 2.03 14.05 14.93
N PRO A 70 2.28 14.60 16.12
CA PRO A 70 1.30 15.46 16.78
C PRO A 70 0.89 16.60 15.84
N GLY A 71 -0.33 16.55 15.32
CA GLY A 71 -0.82 17.50 14.33
C GLY A 71 -0.74 17.03 12.87
N GLU A 72 -0.64 15.75 12.59
CA GLU A 72 -0.86 15.19 11.25
C GLU A 72 -2.11 14.32 11.24
N GLY A 73 -2.83 14.32 10.12
CA GLY A 73 -4.14 13.69 10.02
C GLY A 73 -4.06 12.17 9.81
N PRO A 74 -5.22 11.50 9.72
CA PRO A 74 -5.28 10.04 9.66
C PRO A 74 -4.56 9.46 8.44
N CYS A 75 -3.92 8.30 8.67
CA CYS A 75 -3.30 7.46 7.64
C CYS A 75 -4.12 6.20 7.32
N PHE A 76 -5.29 6.05 7.93
CA PHE A 76 -6.25 5.00 7.62
C PHE A 76 -7.36 5.52 6.71
N TRP A 77 -7.65 4.74 5.67
CA TRP A 77 -8.60 5.10 4.62
C TRP A 77 -9.69 4.04 4.49
N THR A 78 -10.91 4.51 4.25
CA THR A 78 -12.04 3.68 3.83
C THR A 78 -12.20 3.83 2.32
N ILE A 79 -12.36 2.72 1.61
CA ILE A 79 -12.56 2.71 0.16
C ILE A 79 -13.97 2.20 -0.11
N THR A 80 -14.83 3.06 -0.66
CA THR A 80 -16.23 2.76 -0.89
C THR A 80 -16.54 2.77 -2.38
N GLU A 81 -17.14 1.71 -2.90
CA GLU A 81 -17.64 1.69 -4.28
C GLU A 81 -18.88 2.58 -4.39
N THR A 82 -18.88 3.47 -5.37
CA THR A 82 -20.02 4.36 -5.65
C THR A 82 -21.15 3.59 -6.35
N ALA A 83 -22.29 4.25 -6.60
CA ALA A 83 -23.36 3.67 -7.41
C ALA A 83 -22.93 3.30 -8.84
N ASN A 84 -21.85 3.91 -9.34
CA ASN A 84 -21.21 3.54 -10.60
C ASN A 84 -20.15 2.47 -10.32
N LYS A 85 -20.44 1.21 -10.69
CA LYS A 85 -19.54 0.08 -10.46
C LYS A 85 -18.13 0.35 -11.01
N GLY A 86 -17.11 -0.02 -10.24
CA GLY A 86 -15.70 0.20 -10.57
C GLY A 86 -15.19 1.63 -10.32
N ILE A 87 -16.02 2.51 -9.74
CA ILE A 87 -15.64 3.85 -9.31
C ILE A 87 -15.71 3.92 -7.79
N PHE A 88 -14.67 4.44 -7.16
CA PHE A 88 -14.47 4.44 -5.73
C PHE A 88 -14.30 5.85 -5.16
N GLU A 89 -14.76 6.04 -3.93
CA GLU A 89 -14.42 7.18 -3.09
C GLU A 89 -13.48 6.70 -1.98
N ILE A 90 -12.44 7.49 -1.69
CA ILE A 90 -11.44 7.20 -0.66
C ILE A 90 -11.60 8.25 0.44
N THR A 91 -12.10 7.84 1.60
CA THR A 91 -12.39 8.74 2.72
C THR A 91 -11.55 8.44 3.93
N ARG A 92 -11.40 9.44 4.78
CA ARG A 92 -10.92 9.24 6.15
C ARG A 92 -11.90 8.35 6.91
N GLU A 93 -11.39 7.69 7.94
CA GLU A 93 -12.21 6.83 8.80
C GLU A 93 -12.98 7.62 9.86
N ASP A 94 -12.38 8.71 10.36
CA ASP A 94 -12.91 9.53 11.45
C ASP A 94 -13.82 10.68 10.97
N SER A 95 -13.95 10.86 9.66
CA SER A 95 -14.62 12.02 9.05
C SER A 95 -15.15 11.72 7.65
N LEU A 96 -16.01 12.60 7.14
CA LEU A 96 -16.50 12.56 5.75
C LEU A 96 -15.53 13.26 4.77
N ASP A 97 -14.32 13.58 5.22
CA ASP A 97 -13.27 14.13 4.39
C ASP A 97 -12.67 13.01 3.54
N GLY A 98 -12.47 13.26 2.26
CA GLY A 98 -11.90 12.29 1.35
C GLY A 98 -11.04 12.92 0.28
N TRP A 99 -10.45 12.05 -0.54
CA TRP A 99 -9.54 12.46 -1.58
C TRP A 99 -10.27 13.27 -2.64
N THR A 100 -9.68 14.39 -3.03
CA THR A 100 -10.21 15.32 -4.03
C THR A 100 -9.08 15.82 -4.90
N VAL A 101 -9.21 15.64 -6.21
CA VAL A 101 -8.24 16.21 -7.17
C VAL A 101 -8.48 17.72 -7.31
N ARG A 102 -7.49 18.55 -6.97
CA ARG A 102 -7.55 20.01 -7.11
C ARG A 102 -6.23 20.56 -7.62
N ASN A 103 -6.27 21.18 -8.80
CA ASN A 103 -5.08 21.74 -9.46
C ASN A 103 -3.95 20.69 -9.51
N GLU A 104 -4.27 19.48 -9.96
CA GLU A 104 -3.36 18.34 -10.05
C GLU A 104 -2.86 17.79 -8.71
N LYS A 105 -3.08 18.46 -7.57
CA LYS A 105 -2.80 17.91 -6.24
C LYS A 105 -3.96 17.05 -5.73
N ILE A 106 -3.63 16.08 -4.88
CA ILE A 106 -4.64 15.38 -4.09
C ILE A 106 -4.82 16.08 -2.74
N ASN A 107 -6.01 16.58 -2.51
CA ASN A 107 -6.43 17.18 -1.25
C ASN A 107 -7.33 16.23 -0.47
N VAL A 108 -7.43 16.46 0.84
CA VAL A 108 -8.31 15.74 1.76
C VAL A 108 -9.33 16.74 2.31
N THR A 109 -10.53 16.73 1.74
CA THR A 109 -11.59 17.70 2.00
C THR A 109 -12.96 17.03 2.07
N PRO A 110 -13.99 17.67 2.66
CA PRO A 110 -15.34 17.14 2.65
C PRO A 110 -15.79 16.78 1.23
N LEU A 111 -16.33 15.58 1.05
CA LEU A 111 -16.83 15.14 -0.25
C LEU A 111 -18.01 16.01 -0.72
N ASN A 112 -18.05 16.31 -2.02
CA ASN A 112 -19.12 17.09 -2.64
C ASN A 112 -19.76 16.39 -3.85
N TYR A 113 -19.67 15.06 -3.91
CA TYR A 113 -20.21 14.20 -4.99
C TYR A 113 -19.73 14.61 -6.41
N SER A 114 -18.59 15.29 -6.51
CA SER A 114 -18.02 15.66 -7.81
C SER A 114 -17.19 14.54 -8.40
N ASP A 115 -16.95 14.60 -9.71
CA ASP A 115 -16.05 13.65 -10.37
C ASP A 115 -14.60 13.78 -9.88
N LYS A 116 -14.24 14.89 -9.21
CA LYS A 116 -12.93 15.08 -8.59
C LYS A 116 -12.73 14.21 -7.34
N ASN A 117 -13.79 13.60 -6.82
CA ASN A 117 -13.76 12.68 -5.68
C ASN A 117 -13.77 11.21 -6.09
N LYS A 118 -13.84 10.93 -7.39
CA LYS A 118 -14.04 9.60 -7.95
C LYS A 118 -12.74 9.05 -8.48
N PHE A 119 -12.36 7.87 -8.00
CA PHE A 119 -11.12 7.19 -8.35
C PHE A 119 -11.42 5.84 -9.00
N VAL A 120 -10.55 5.41 -9.90
CA VAL A 120 -10.56 4.05 -10.45
C VAL A 120 -9.34 3.33 -9.89
N ILE A 121 -9.56 2.16 -9.29
CA ILE A 121 -8.49 1.29 -8.81
C ILE A 121 -8.31 0.19 -9.84
N THR A 122 -7.16 0.19 -10.53
CA THR A 122 -6.82 -0.85 -11.50
C THR A 122 -5.90 -1.86 -10.82
N PRO A 123 -6.34 -3.11 -10.61
CA PRO A 123 -5.49 -4.13 -10.03
C PRO A 123 -4.25 -4.36 -10.90
N ASP A 124 -3.08 -4.32 -10.29
CA ASP A 124 -1.83 -4.73 -10.92
C ASP A 124 -1.57 -6.18 -10.53
N VAL A 125 -1.41 -7.06 -11.53
CA VAL A 125 -1.04 -8.46 -11.30
C VAL A 125 0.46 -8.44 -11.03
N GLY A 126 0.84 -8.32 -9.76
CA GLY A 126 2.23 -8.51 -9.38
C GLY A 126 2.73 -9.85 -9.93
N VAL A 127 3.94 -9.88 -10.48
CA VAL A 127 4.65 -11.14 -10.70
C VAL A 127 4.71 -11.79 -9.32
N PHE A 128 3.98 -12.89 -9.14
CA PHE A 128 4.28 -13.80 -8.06
C PHE A 128 5.70 -14.26 -8.35
N GLU A 129 6.68 -13.76 -7.60
CA GLU A 129 7.83 -14.59 -7.33
C GLU A 129 7.23 -15.81 -6.63
N ASN A 130 6.98 -16.86 -7.41
CA ASN A 130 7.15 -18.19 -6.86
C ASN A 130 8.54 -18.13 -6.25
N LYS A 131 8.61 -18.00 -4.93
CA LYS A 131 9.67 -18.68 -4.23
C LYS A 131 9.49 -20.12 -4.68
N GLU A 132 10.26 -20.51 -5.69
CA GLU A 132 10.44 -21.92 -6.01
C GLU A 132 10.63 -22.60 -4.67
N ASP A 133 9.84 -23.66 -4.50
CA ASP A 133 9.81 -24.50 -3.32
C ASP A 133 11.20 -24.53 -2.70
N GLU A 134 11.35 -24.03 -1.46
CA GLU A 134 12.49 -24.43 -0.65
C GLU A 134 12.48 -25.95 -0.75
N GLU A 135 13.48 -26.51 -1.43
CA GLU A 135 13.69 -27.95 -1.51
C GLU A 135 13.65 -28.44 -0.07
N LEU A 136 12.52 -29.04 0.30
CA LEU A 136 12.40 -29.79 1.53
C LEU A 136 13.39 -30.94 1.35
N GLU A 137 14.61 -30.76 1.86
CA GLU A 137 15.58 -31.83 1.98
C GLU A 137 14.84 -33.01 2.60
N SER A 138 14.70 -34.07 1.80
CA SER A 138 14.06 -35.29 2.25
C SER A 138 14.87 -35.79 3.44
N PRO A 139 14.24 -36.11 4.58
CA PRO A 139 15.00 -36.63 5.72
C PRO A 139 15.77 -37.87 5.27
N GLU A 140 17.09 -37.86 5.48
CA GLU A 140 17.94 -39.00 5.16
C GLU A 140 17.39 -40.26 5.84
N SER A 141 17.17 -41.30 5.04
CA SER A 141 16.73 -42.59 5.56
C SER A 141 17.81 -43.16 6.47
N PRO A 142 17.47 -43.70 7.65
CA PRO A 142 18.46 -44.32 8.52
C PRO A 142 19.11 -45.51 7.81
N LEU A 143 20.44 -45.46 7.67
CA LEU A 143 21.25 -46.59 7.23
C LEU A 143 21.12 -47.70 8.27
N TYR A 144 20.29 -48.71 8.00
CA TYR A 144 20.35 -49.97 8.71
C TYR A 144 21.63 -50.71 8.30
N ASP A 145 22.64 -50.64 9.16
CA ASP A 145 23.85 -51.44 9.04
C ASP A 145 23.50 -52.90 9.38
N THR A 146 23.26 -53.69 8.35
CA THR A 146 23.03 -55.13 8.44
C THR A 146 24.37 -55.85 8.34
N ASN A 147 25.20 -55.73 9.38
CA ASN A 147 26.31 -56.65 9.57
C ASN A 147 25.82 -57.86 10.35
N TYR A 148 25.20 -58.76 9.58
CA TYR A 148 25.23 -60.20 9.84
C TYR A 148 26.71 -60.61 9.83
N ASP A 149 27.25 -61.03 10.98
CA ASP A 149 28.50 -61.79 10.97
C ASP A 149 28.32 -63.08 11.78
N ILE A 150 28.41 -64.17 11.02
CA ILE A 150 28.38 -65.55 11.46
C ILE A 150 29.84 -65.96 11.58
N THR A 151 30.31 -66.33 12.77
CA THR A 151 31.38 -67.35 12.85
C THR A 151 31.27 -68.17 14.12
N ASN A 152 31.14 -69.48 13.89
CA ASN A 152 31.41 -70.58 14.80
C ASN A 152 32.85 -70.53 15.31
N TYR A 153 33.07 -70.79 16.60
CA TYR A 153 33.98 -71.81 17.15
C TYR A 153 33.73 -71.99 18.65
#